data_AF-A0A2U8FC76-F1
#
_entry.id   AF-A0A2U8FC76-F1
#
_cell.length_a   1.000
_cell.length_b   1.000
_cell.length_c   1.000
_cell.angle_alpha   90.00
_cell.angle_beta   90.00
_cell.angle_gamma   90.00
#
_symmetry.space_group_name_H-M   'P 1'
#
loop_
_entity.id
_entity.type
_entity.pdbx_description
1 polymer ?
#
loop_
_entity_poly.entity_id
_entity_poly.type
_entity_poly.pdbx_seq_one_letter_code
_entity_poly.pdbx_strand_id
1 'polypeptide(L)'
;MKKIELELFRFDIQTDYLPYYTKINRMIDEDATLADLLEEIKEDVFAYTYDAYGFKINDVVVFDFELKIVSLYKKFGSTWKIEPLNPHLVIKDLAINPESFLKKVEVLREYGLKQDDKFILSFLPYAYATPLSVENKEYLTEAFFVIAYSLYQKNKNKDLLKLVANFENGIFNAQNLETYLYPQDSKIDDYICQFQKDILEECFEGDIQKFKNYLTKNLLKE
;
A
#
# COMPACT_ATOMS: atom_id res chain seq x y z
N MET A 1 16.58 -12.68 22.82
CA MET A 1 15.44 -13.54 22.42
C MET A 1 14.10 -12.94 22.82
N LYS A 2 13.11 -12.98 21.93
CA LYS A 2 11.70 -12.59 22.15
C LYS A 2 10.78 -13.77 21.83
N LYS A 3 9.69 -13.92 22.59
CA LYS A 3 8.60 -14.83 22.27
C LYS A 3 7.58 -14.09 21.42
N ILE A 4 7.26 -14.61 20.23
CA ILE A 4 6.24 -14.06 19.34
C ILE A 4 5.17 -15.12 19.11
N GLU A 5 3.92 -14.72 19.24
CA GLU A 5 2.73 -15.52 18.95
C GLU A 5 2.20 -15.06 17.60
N LEU A 6 2.29 -15.95 16.61
CA LEU A 6 1.97 -15.65 15.21
C LEU A 6 0.62 -16.26 14.85
N GLU A 7 -0.25 -15.45 14.24
CA GLU A 7 -1.45 -15.89 13.55
C GLU A 7 -1.26 -15.66 12.05
N LEU A 8 -0.95 -16.73 11.33
CA LEU A 8 -0.58 -16.67 9.92
C LEU A 8 -1.81 -16.92 9.04
N PHE A 9 -2.14 -15.96 8.18
CA PHE A 9 -3.14 -16.15 7.13
C PHE A 9 -2.71 -17.27 6.17
N ARG A 10 -3.63 -18.20 5.88
CA ARG A 10 -3.45 -19.32 4.96
C ARG A 10 -4.59 -19.38 3.95
N PHE A 11 -4.23 -19.55 2.69
CA PHE A 11 -5.16 -19.77 1.59
C PHE A 11 -4.37 -20.21 0.35
N ASP A 12 -4.89 -21.14 -0.42
CA ASP A 12 -4.39 -21.45 -1.76
C ASP A 12 -5.57 -21.46 -2.74
N ILE A 13 -5.55 -20.54 -3.72
CA ILE A 13 -6.65 -20.35 -4.67
C ILE A 13 -6.95 -21.61 -5.50
N GLN A 14 -6.00 -22.55 -5.61
CA GLN A 14 -6.17 -23.78 -6.37
C GLN A 14 -6.84 -24.90 -5.58
N THR A 15 -6.72 -24.90 -4.25
CA THR A 15 -7.14 -26.04 -3.42
C THR A 15 -8.14 -25.68 -2.33
N ASP A 16 -8.10 -24.46 -1.81
CA ASP A 16 -8.82 -24.09 -0.61
C ASP A 16 -10.15 -23.42 -0.94
N TYR A 17 -11.20 -23.77 -0.20
CA TYR A 17 -12.52 -23.14 -0.34
C TYR A 17 -12.62 -21.81 0.42
N LEU A 18 -12.01 -21.73 1.61
CA LEU A 18 -12.01 -20.54 2.46
C LEU A 18 -10.63 -20.32 3.09
N PRO A 19 -10.24 -19.07 3.35
CA PRO A 19 -9.03 -18.79 4.11
C PRO A 19 -9.17 -19.24 5.56
N TYR A 20 -8.04 -19.58 6.17
CA TYR A 20 -7.94 -19.96 7.57
C TYR A 20 -6.65 -19.40 8.19
N TYR A 21 -6.47 -19.60 9.50
CA TYR A 21 -5.28 -19.14 10.21
C TYR A 21 -4.53 -20.30 10.86
N THR A 22 -3.21 -20.32 10.68
CA THR A 22 -2.31 -21.22 11.42
C THR A 22 -1.66 -20.43 12.55
N LYS A 23 -1.74 -20.96 13.78
CA LYS A 23 -1.11 -20.33 14.95
C LYS A 23 0.18 -21.04 15.32
N ILE A 24 1.26 -20.29 15.49
CA ILE A 24 2.55 -20.80 15.95
C ILE A 24 3.16 -19.86 16.99
N ASN A 25 3.96 -20.41 17.90
CA ASN A 25 4.77 -19.64 18.85
C ASN A 25 6.23 -19.78 18.48
N ARG A 26 6.96 -18.67 18.41
CA ARG A 26 8.39 -18.65 18.08
C ARG A 26 9.20 -17.92 19.12
N MET A 27 10.38 -18.47 19.41
CA MET A 27 11.43 -17.81 20.17
C MET A 27 12.50 -17.42 19.17
N ILE A 28 12.68 -16.13 18.94
CA ILE A 28 13.64 -15.62 17.94
C ILE A 28 14.58 -14.61 18.59
N ASP A 29 15.81 -14.49 18.07
CA ASP A 29 16.72 -13.48 18.56
C ASP A 29 16.19 -12.06 18.26
N GLU A 30 16.46 -11.12 19.16
CA GLU A 30 15.98 -9.74 19.02
C GLU A 30 16.75 -8.95 17.96
N ASP A 31 17.98 -9.37 17.68
CA ASP A 31 18.84 -8.86 16.60
C ASP A 31 18.63 -9.56 15.25
N ALA A 32 17.79 -10.59 15.19
CA ALA A 32 17.34 -11.18 13.93
C ALA A 32 16.49 -10.17 13.14
N THR A 33 16.37 -10.41 11.84
CA THR A 33 15.56 -9.61 10.91
C THR A 33 14.18 -10.22 10.70
N LEU A 34 13.27 -9.47 10.06
CA LEU A 34 11.99 -10.00 9.61
C LEU A 34 12.18 -11.11 8.57
N ALA A 35 13.18 -10.98 7.69
CA ALA A 35 13.55 -12.03 6.75
C ALA A 35 13.91 -13.34 7.46
N ASP A 36 14.73 -13.28 8.51
CA ASP A 36 15.10 -14.46 9.31
C ASP A 36 13.87 -15.14 9.90
N LEU A 37 12.92 -14.36 10.46
CA LEU A 37 11.66 -14.90 10.98
C LEU A 37 10.83 -15.60 9.89
N LEU A 38 10.77 -15.04 8.68
CA LEU A 38 10.02 -15.63 7.57
C LEU A 38 10.64 -16.96 7.11
N GLU A 39 11.97 -17.08 7.15
CA GLU A 39 12.64 -18.35 6.85
C GLU A 39 12.36 -19.39 7.94
N GLU A 40 12.40 -19.02 9.23
CA GLU A 40 11.95 -19.91 10.32
C GLU A 40 10.49 -20.35 10.14
N ILE A 41 9.59 -19.42 9.76
CA ILE A 41 8.18 -19.76 9.49
C ILE A 41 8.05 -20.82 8.39
N LYS A 42 8.86 -20.74 7.33
CA LYS A 42 8.82 -21.72 6.23
C LYS A 42 9.28 -23.12 6.64
N GLU A 43 10.17 -23.23 7.63
CA GLU A 43 10.59 -24.52 8.17
C GLU A 43 9.44 -25.23 8.90
N ASP A 44 8.61 -24.45 9.62
CA ASP A 44 7.51 -24.97 10.41
C ASP A 44 6.18 -25.08 9.66
N VAL A 45 5.96 -24.20 8.69
CA VAL A 45 4.72 -24.10 7.93
C VAL A 45 5.02 -24.48 6.49
N PHE A 46 4.75 -25.75 6.19
CA PHE A 46 5.03 -26.32 4.88
C PHE A 46 4.42 -25.48 3.75
N ALA A 47 5.28 -25.14 2.79
CA ALA A 47 4.96 -24.39 1.57
C ALA A 47 4.34 -22.98 1.81
N TYR A 48 4.66 -22.34 2.94
CA TYR A 48 4.23 -20.97 3.20
C TYR A 48 4.82 -19.98 2.19
N THR A 49 3.97 -19.19 1.54
CA THR A 49 4.35 -18.33 0.40
C THR A 49 4.13 -16.85 0.70
N TYR A 50 5.03 -15.98 0.22
CA TYR A 50 4.90 -14.53 0.33
C TYR A 50 5.53 -13.80 -0.86
N ASP A 51 5.09 -12.58 -1.12
CA ASP A 51 5.70 -11.67 -2.09
C ASP A 51 6.76 -10.77 -1.45
N ALA A 52 7.84 -10.50 -2.17
CA ALA A 52 8.94 -9.63 -1.72
C ALA A 52 8.55 -8.14 -1.60
N TYR A 53 7.29 -7.79 -1.83
CA TYR A 53 6.82 -6.41 -1.76
C TYR A 53 6.32 -6.04 -0.37
N GLY A 54 5.92 -6.99 0.47
CA GLY A 54 5.46 -6.75 1.84
C GLY A 54 4.16 -7.44 2.17
N PHE A 55 3.70 -7.27 3.41
CA PHE A 55 2.48 -7.86 3.96
C PHE A 55 2.01 -7.04 5.17
N LYS A 56 0.91 -7.41 5.82
CA LYS A 56 0.37 -6.72 6.99
C LYS A 56 0.71 -7.46 8.28
N ILE A 57 1.14 -6.71 9.30
CA ILE A 57 1.21 -7.14 10.69
C ILE A 57 0.22 -6.29 11.48
N ASN A 58 -0.81 -6.92 12.05
CA ASN A 58 -1.88 -6.23 12.80
C ASN A 58 -2.43 -5.02 12.02
N ASP A 59 -2.86 -5.25 10.77
CA ASP A 59 -3.40 -4.27 9.82
C ASP A 59 -2.42 -3.18 9.31
N VAL A 60 -1.16 -3.19 9.76
CA VAL A 60 -0.12 -2.25 9.29
C VAL A 60 0.77 -2.92 8.27
N VAL A 61 0.97 -2.30 7.11
CA VAL A 61 1.85 -2.81 6.06
C VAL A 61 3.31 -2.69 6.48
N VAL A 62 4.03 -3.80 6.38
CA VAL A 62 5.46 -3.94 6.59
C VAL A 62 6.10 -4.40 5.29
N PHE A 63 7.08 -3.65 4.81
CA PHE A 63 7.71 -3.85 3.50
C PHE A 63 9.25 -3.81 3.54
N ASP A 64 9.83 -3.53 4.71
CA ASP A 64 11.26 -3.63 4.95
C ASP A 64 11.56 -4.92 5.72
N PHE A 65 12.15 -5.89 5.01
CA PHE A 65 12.45 -7.21 5.54
C PHE A 65 13.72 -7.24 6.40
N GLU A 66 14.53 -6.18 6.39
CA GLU A 66 15.73 -6.05 7.20
C GLU A 66 15.45 -5.49 8.61
N LEU A 67 14.19 -5.10 8.87
CA LEU A 67 13.77 -4.63 10.18
C LEU A 67 14.08 -5.66 11.27
N LYS A 68 14.70 -5.18 12.34
CA LYS A 68 15.03 -6.00 13.49
C LYS A 68 13.79 -6.41 14.27
N ILE A 69 13.79 -7.64 14.78
CA ILE A 69 12.71 -8.15 15.62
C ILE A 69 12.48 -7.26 16.84
N VAL A 70 13.53 -6.72 17.45
CA VAL A 70 13.38 -5.79 18.58
C VAL A 70 12.53 -4.56 18.23
N SER A 71 12.64 -4.04 17.01
CA SER A 71 11.88 -2.87 16.53
C SER A 71 10.43 -3.23 16.24
N LEU A 72 10.21 -4.35 15.55
CA LEU A 72 8.87 -4.89 15.28
C LEU A 72 8.14 -5.23 16.57
N TYR A 73 8.81 -5.86 17.54
CA TYR A 73 8.25 -6.19 18.84
C TYR A 73 7.85 -4.94 19.63
N LYS A 74 8.64 -3.86 19.55
CA LYS A 74 8.27 -2.56 20.17
C LYS A 74 7.03 -1.96 19.52
N LYS A 75 6.83 -2.13 18.22
CA LYS A 75 5.68 -1.59 17.48
C LYS A 75 4.42 -2.43 17.64
N PHE A 76 4.54 -3.76 17.53
CA PHE A 76 3.41 -4.69 17.40
C PHE A 76 3.18 -5.54 18.66
N GLY A 77 4.06 -5.49 19.65
CA GLY A 77 3.99 -6.33 20.84
C GLY A 77 4.42 -7.77 20.55
N SER A 78 3.90 -8.73 21.33
CA SER A 78 4.21 -10.16 21.21
C SER A 78 3.27 -10.95 20.31
N THR A 79 2.13 -10.38 19.92
CA THR A 79 1.08 -11.11 19.18
C THR A 79 0.89 -10.47 17.81
N TRP A 80 1.25 -11.20 16.75
CA TRP A 80 1.27 -10.69 15.38
C TRP A 80 0.31 -11.50 14.53
N LYS A 81 -0.70 -10.83 14.00
CA LYS A 81 -1.55 -11.33 12.93
C LYS A 81 -0.92 -10.94 11.59
N ILE A 82 -0.49 -11.93 10.83
CA ILE A 82 0.19 -11.76 9.55
C ILE A 82 -0.79 -12.04 8.41
N GLU A 83 -1.02 -11.03 7.57
CA GLU A 83 -2.02 -11.02 6.51
C GLU A 83 -1.44 -10.51 5.18
N PRO A 84 -1.96 -10.94 4.02
CA PRO A 84 -1.56 -10.40 2.72
C PRO A 84 -1.86 -8.90 2.63
N LEU A 85 -1.19 -8.19 1.71
CA LEU A 85 -1.48 -6.78 1.43
C LEU A 85 -2.97 -6.56 1.10
N ASN A 86 -3.54 -7.45 0.27
CA ASN A 86 -4.95 -7.46 -0.06
C ASN A 86 -5.50 -8.90 -0.10
N PRO A 87 -6.40 -9.28 0.83
CA PRO A 87 -6.94 -10.64 0.89
C PRO A 87 -7.79 -11.03 -0.33
N HIS A 88 -8.35 -10.07 -1.06
CA HIS A 88 -9.16 -10.33 -2.27
C HIS A 88 -8.32 -10.70 -3.50
N LEU A 89 -7.00 -10.54 -3.42
CA LEU A 89 -6.07 -10.78 -4.52
C LEU A 89 -5.17 -11.99 -4.26
N VAL A 90 -5.33 -12.71 -3.16
CA VAL A 90 -4.43 -13.79 -2.78
C VAL A 90 -4.41 -14.89 -3.82
N ILE A 91 -3.20 -15.26 -4.25
CA ILE A 91 -2.93 -16.48 -4.99
C ILE A 91 -2.62 -17.59 -4.00
N LYS A 92 -1.69 -17.31 -3.06
CA LYS A 92 -1.29 -18.25 -2.02
C LYS A 92 -0.71 -17.56 -0.79
N ASP A 93 -1.26 -17.83 0.38
CA ASP A 93 -0.86 -17.28 1.67
C ASP A 93 -0.73 -15.74 1.62
N LEU A 94 0.49 -15.20 1.64
CA LEU A 94 0.74 -13.75 1.56
C LEU A 94 0.99 -13.26 0.13
N ALA A 95 1.14 -14.15 -0.85
CA ALA A 95 1.35 -13.79 -2.25
C ALA A 95 0.02 -13.41 -2.93
N ILE A 96 0.02 -12.29 -3.62
CA ILE A 96 -1.16 -11.69 -4.26
C ILE A 96 -0.97 -11.56 -5.78
N ASN A 97 -2.07 -11.49 -6.52
CA ASN A 97 -2.07 -11.20 -7.94
C ASN A 97 -2.01 -9.67 -8.18
N PRO A 98 -0.92 -9.12 -8.73
CA PRO A 98 -0.77 -7.69 -8.90
C PRO A 98 -1.36 -7.15 -10.22
N GLU A 99 -1.92 -8.00 -11.07
CA GLU A 99 -2.36 -7.62 -12.43
C GLU A 99 -3.31 -6.43 -12.44
N SER A 100 -4.21 -6.34 -11.46
CA SER A 100 -5.17 -5.24 -11.35
C SER A 100 -4.48 -3.90 -11.12
N PHE A 101 -3.45 -3.87 -10.29
CA PHE A 101 -2.64 -2.67 -10.05
C PHE A 101 -1.81 -2.29 -11.27
N LEU A 102 -1.16 -3.26 -11.91
CA LEU A 102 -0.40 -3.01 -13.15
C LEU A 102 -1.29 -2.42 -14.25
N LYS A 103 -2.49 -2.98 -14.45
CA LYS A 103 -3.48 -2.47 -15.43
C LYS A 103 -3.91 -1.04 -15.13
N LYS A 104 -4.10 -0.69 -13.85
CA LYS A 104 -4.39 0.70 -13.45
C LYS A 104 -3.24 1.61 -13.83
N VAL A 105 -2.01 1.26 -13.47
CA VAL A 105 -0.81 2.10 -13.72
C VAL A 105 -0.46 2.19 -15.22
N GLU A 106 -0.81 1.18 -16.02
CA GLU A 106 -0.52 1.14 -17.46
C GLU A 106 -1.04 2.36 -18.23
N VAL A 107 -2.18 2.94 -17.80
CA VAL A 107 -2.73 4.17 -18.41
C VAL A 107 -1.75 5.34 -18.34
N LEU A 108 -0.82 5.34 -17.37
CA LEU A 108 0.19 6.37 -17.21
C LEU A 108 1.28 6.32 -18.30
N ARG A 109 1.35 5.24 -19.11
CA ARG A 109 2.25 5.18 -20.27
C ARG A 109 1.94 6.24 -21.32
N GLU A 110 0.66 6.57 -21.51
CA GLU A 110 0.23 7.68 -22.38
C GLU A 110 0.78 9.04 -21.91
N TYR A 111 1.09 9.15 -20.62
CA TYR A 111 1.68 10.32 -19.98
C TYR A 111 3.22 10.22 -19.82
N GLY A 112 3.84 9.21 -20.44
CA GLY A 112 5.29 9.07 -20.51
C GLY A 112 5.92 8.18 -19.44
N LEU A 113 5.14 7.32 -18.75
CA LEU A 113 5.69 6.26 -17.91
C LEU A 113 6.49 5.26 -18.78
N LYS A 114 7.76 5.03 -18.43
CA LYS A 114 8.67 4.12 -19.15
C LYS A 114 9.23 3.00 -18.29
N GLN A 115 8.94 3.03 -17.00
CA GLN A 115 9.41 2.08 -16.02
C GLN A 115 8.82 0.69 -16.30
N ASP A 116 9.57 -0.34 -15.91
CA ASP A 116 9.15 -1.71 -16.02
C ASP A 116 8.20 -2.10 -14.88
N ASP A 117 7.58 -3.27 -15.02
CA ASP A 117 6.62 -3.77 -14.04
C ASP A 117 7.29 -3.98 -12.67
N LYS A 118 8.57 -4.40 -12.63
CA LYS A 118 9.28 -4.59 -11.36
C LYS A 118 9.38 -3.29 -10.55
N PHE A 119 9.70 -2.18 -11.22
CA PHE A 119 9.69 -0.86 -10.59
C PHE A 119 8.28 -0.46 -10.14
N ILE A 120 7.25 -0.71 -10.96
CA ILE A 120 5.87 -0.36 -10.60
C ILE A 120 5.44 -1.16 -9.36
N LEU A 121 5.71 -2.47 -9.34
CA LEU A 121 5.33 -3.36 -8.25
C LEU A 121 6.03 -3.03 -6.93
N SER A 122 7.17 -2.33 -6.93
CA SER A 122 7.78 -1.86 -5.67
C SER A 122 6.90 -0.84 -4.93
N PHE A 123 5.85 -0.31 -5.56
CA PHE A 123 4.87 0.57 -4.93
C PHE A 123 3.66 -0.17 -4.35
N LEU A 124 3.57 -1.50 -4.48
CA LEU A 124 2.46 -2.30 -3.95
C LEU A 124 2.15 -2.05 -2.45
N PRO A 125 3.14 -1.84 -1.56
CA PRO A 125 2.87 -1.49 -0.16
C PRO A 125 1.95 -0.28 -0.03
N TYR A 126 2.19 0.76 -0.83
CA TYR A 126 1.41 1.99 -0.82
C TYR A 126 0.08 1.81 -1.57
N ALA A 127 -0.02 0.85 -2.49
CA ALA A 127 -1.23 0.61 -3.27
C ALA A 127 -2.34 -0.07 -2.46
N TYR A 128 -1.99 -0.77 -1.37
CA TYR A 128 -2.92 -1.59 -0.57
C TYR A 128 -2.79 -1.35 0.95
N ALA A 129 -2.19 -0.23 1.36
CA ALA A 129 -2.04 0.14 2.77
C ALA A 129 -3.38 0.50 3.42
N THR A 130 -4.25 1.19 2.70
CA THR A 130 -5.46 1.81 3.28
C THR A 130 -6.70 0.94 3.09
N PRO A 131 -7.69 0.99 3.99
CA PRO A 131 -8.95 0.27 3.80
C PRO A 131 -9.65 0.63 2.49
N LEU A 132 -9.64 1.91 2.10
CA LEU A 132 -10.23 2.35 0.84
C LEU A 132 -9.59 1.64 -0.37
N SER A 133 -8.27 1.53 -0.38
CA SER A 133 -7.52 0.87 -1.46
C SER A 133 -7.74 -0.65 -1.55
N VAL A 134 -8.08 -1.29 -0.43
CA VAL A 134 -8.38 -2.72 -0.37
C VAL A 134 -9.81 -3.00 -0.84
N GLU A 135 -10.77 -2.19 -0.39
CA GLU A 135 -12.20 -2.42 -0.60
C GLU A 135 -12.72 -1.87 -1.93
N ASN A 136 -12.24 -0.69 -2.36
CA ASN A 136 -12.71 -0.03 -3.58
C ASN A 136 -11.81 -0.34 -4.77
N LYS A 137 -12.28 -1.24 -5.64
CA LYS A 137 -11.55 -1.65 -6.86
C LYS A 137 -11.34 -0.51 -7.85
N GLU A 138 -12.21 0.49 -7.88
CA GLU A 138 -12.11 1.61 -8.83
C GLU A 138 -11.16 2.70 -8.35
N TYR A 139 -10.93 2.79 -7.03
CA TYR A 139 -10.01 3.78 -6.44
C TYR A 139 -8.60 3.62 -7.01
N LEU A 140 -8.01 4.74 -7.44
CA LEU A 140 -6.73 4.73 -8.16
C LEU A 140 -5.54 4.36 -7.27
N THR A 141 -5.64 4.51 -5.94
CA THR A 141 -4.62 4.21 -4.91
C THR A 141 -3.54 5.28 -4.74
N GLU A 142 -2.99 5.34 -3.53
CA GLU A 142 -1.91 6.25 -3.14
C GLU A 142 -0.65 6.04 -4.00
N ALA A 143 -0.29 4.78 -4.26
CA ALA A 143 0.80 4.41 -5.16
C ALA A 143 0.65 5.02 -6.57
N PHE A 144 -0.56 4.94 -7.15
CA PHE A 144 -0.83 5.50 -8.47
C PHE A 144 -0.63 7.02 -8.48
N PHE A 145 -1.11 7.72 -7.45
CA PHE A 145 -0.97 9.17 -7.35
C PHE A 145 0.50 9.61 -7.25
N VAL A 146 1.33 8.87 -6.51
CA VAL A 146 2.77 9.15 -6.43
C VAL A 146 3.45 8.99 -7.80
N ILE A 147 3.15 7.89 -8.52
CA ILE A 147 3.69 7.65 -9.85
C ILE A 147 3.22 8.75 -10.82
N ALA A 148 1.92 9.07 -10.82
CA ALA A 148 1.35 10.14 -11.63
C ALA A 148 1.98 11.50 -11.31
N TYR A 149 2.18 11.83 -10.03
CA TYR A 149 2.83 13.06 -9.63
C TYR A 149 4.25 13.18 -10.18
N SER A 150 5.01 12.08 -10.15
CA SER A 150 6.37 12.04 -10.71
C SER A 150 6.41 12.33 -12.23
N LEU A 151 5.36 11.96 -12.96
CA LEU A 151 5.20 12.26 -14.39
C LEU A 151 4.79 13.72 -14.58
N TYR A 152 3.80 14.18 -13.80
CA TYR A 152 3.34 15.56 -13.83
C TYR A 152 4.46 16.55 -13.58
N GLN A 153 5.35 16.28 -12.61
CA GLN A 153 6.51 17.15 -12.34
C GLN A 153 7.46 17.27 -13.54
N LYS A 154 7.54 16.24 -14.40
CA LYS A 154 8.43 16.22 -15.57
C LYS A 154 7.82 16.90 -16.79
N ASN A 155 6.53 16.67 -17.05
CA ASN A 155 5.90 17.04 -18.31
C ASN A 155 4.81 18.12 -18.18
N LYS A 156 4.35 18.42 -16.96
CA LYS A 156 3.25 19.35 -16.65
C LYS A 156 1.99 19.11 -17.50
N ASN A 157 1.72 17.84 -17.82
CA ASN A 157 0.56 17.47 -18.62
C ASN A 157 -0.74 17.70 -17.84
N LYS A 158 -1.59 18.60 -18.35
CA LYS A 158 -2.86 18.96 -17.71
C LYS A 158 -3.93 17.88 -17.77
N ASP A 159 -3.89 17.01 -18.77
CA ASP A 159 -4.84 15.90 -18.87
C ASP A 159 -4.59 14.87 -17.76
N LEU A 160 -3.34 14.76 -17.29
CA LEU A 160 -3.02 13.95 -16.12
C LEU A 160 -3.68 14.50 -14.85
N LEU A 161 -3.75 15.83 -14.69
CA LEU A 161 -4.49 16.45 -13.58
C LEU A 161 -5.95 16.05 -13.62
N LYS A 162 -6.58 16.05 -14.80
CA LYS A 162 -7.98 15.66 -14.96
C LYS A 162 -8.20 14.20 -14.63
N LEU A 163 -7.31 13.32 -15.08
CA LEU A 163 -7.36 11.89 -14.80
C LEU A 163 -7.43 11.60 -13.30
N VAL A 164 -6.56 12.25 -12.51
CA VAL A 164 -6.46 11.99 -11.08
C VAL A 164 -7.47 12.77 -10.23
N ALA A 165 -8.09 13.81 -10.77
CA ALA A 165 -8.98 14.71 -10.04
C ALA A 165 -10.43 14.23 -9.94
N ASN A 166 -10.75 13.04 -10.47
CA ASN A 166 -12.09 12.46 -10.35
C ASN A 166 -12.49 12.31 -8.87
N PHE A 167 -13.68 12.78 -8.48
CA PHE A 167 -14.12 12.75 -7.08
C PHE A 167 -14.57 11.37 -6.59
N GLU A 168 -14.90 10.43 -7.47
CA GLU A 168 -15.35 9.09 -7.09
C GLU A 168 -14.18 8.16 -6.77
N ASN A 169 -13.07 8.28 -7.52
CA ASN A 169 -11.95 7.34 -7.43
C ASN A 169 -10.56 7.98 -7.44
N GLY A 170 -10.49 9.31 -7.49
CA GLY A 170 -9.25 10.07 -7.61
C GLY A 170 -8.67 10.56 -6.28
N ILE A 171 -7.68 11.43 -6.40
CA ILE A 171 -6.72 11.78 -5.35
C ILE A 171 -7.33 12.51 -4.15
N PHE A 172 -8.49 13.13 -4.31
CA PHE A 172 -9.17 13.80 -3.20
C PHE A 172 -9.77 12.82 -2.18
N ASN A 173 -9.80 11.53 -2.51
CA ASN A 173 -10.18 10.46 -1.57
C ASN A 173 -8.98 9.86 -0.83
N ALA A 174 -7.75 10.32 -1.11
CA ALA A 174 -6.54 9.74 -0.53
C ALA A 174 -6.52 9.83 1.00
N GLN A 175 -6.14 8.72 1.62
CA GLN A 175 -5.98 8.63 3.06
C GLN A 175 -4.49 8.76 3.41
N ASN A 176 -4.21 9.41 4.54
CA ASN A 176 -2.85 9.53 5.05
C ASN A 176 -2.30 8.14 5.44
N LEU A 177 -1.07 7.83 5.05
CA LEU A 177 -0.45 6.52 5.21
C LEU A 177 0.31 6.33 6.53
N GLU A 178 0.50 7.39 7.33
CA GLU A 178 1.31 7.39 8.56
C GLU A 178 0.94 6.27 9.54
N THR A 179 -0.35 5.95 9.65
CA THR A 179 -0.86 4.90 10.56
C THR A 179 -0.89 3.51 9.93
N TYR A 180 -0.74 3.41 8.61
CA TYR A 180 -0.90 2.17 7.84
C TYR A 180 0.43 1.56 7.39
N LEU A 181 1.55 2.23 7.60
CA LEU A 181 2.88 1.79 7.19
C LEU A 181 3.85 1.63 8.36
N TYR A 182 4.73 0.63 8.27
CA TYR A 182 5.90 0.51 9.11
C TYR A 182 7.11 -0.03 8.31
N PRO A 183 8.25 0.69 8.28
CA PRO A 183 8.48 1.99 8.89
C PRO A 183 7.60 3.07 8.24
N GLN A 184 7.42 4.19 8.95
CA GLN A 184 6.70 5.34 8.39
C GLN A 184 7.48 5.96 7.23
N ASP A 185 6.79 6.33 6.15
CA ASP A 185 7.36 7.11 5.05
C ASP A 185 6.45 8.32 4.75
N SER A 186 6.71 9.44 5.43
CA SER A 186 5.93 10.67 5.28
C SER A 186 6.04 11.29 3.89
N LYS A 187 7.06 10.93 3.10
CA LYS A 187 7.29 11.53 1.78
C LYS A 187 6.15 11.23 0.82
N ILE A 188 5.52 10.06 0.97
CA ILE A 188 4.39 9.66 0.14
C ILE A 188 3.20 10.59 0.38
N ASP A 189 2.87 10.84 1.65
CA ASP A 189 1.81 11.77 2.03
C ASP A 189 2.12 13.20 1.57
N ASP A 190 3.38 13.64 1.70
CA ASP A 190 3.83 14.95 1.23
C ASP A 190 3.64 15.11 -0.29
N TYR A 191 3.99 14.09 -1.08
CA TYR A 191 3.79 14.10 -2.53
C TYR A 191 2.31 14.14 -2.92
N ILE A 192 1.47 13.36 -2.23
CA ILE A 192 0.02 13.36 -2.49
C ILE A 192 -0.57 14.73 -2.13
N CYS A 193 -0.21 15.29 -0.98
CA CYS A 193 -0.65 16.62 -0.56
C CYS A 193 -0.23 17.70 -1.55
N GLN A 194 1.02 17.67 -2.02
CA GLN A 194 1.48 18.63 -3.01
C GLN A 194 0.75 18.45 -4.35
N PHE A 195 0.48 17.21 -4.77
CA PHE A 195 -0.25 16.96 -6.00
C PHE A 195 -1.69 17.47 -5.92
N GLN A 196 -2.37 17.29 -4.78
CA GLN A 196 -3.70 17.86 -4.54
C GLN A 196 -3.68 19.39 -4.67
N LYS A 197 -2.66 20.07 -4.14
CA LYS A 197 -2.49 21.53 -4.28
C LYS A 197 -2.30 21.93 -5.75
N ASP A 198 -1.39 21.27 -6.47
CA ASP A 198 -1.13 21.52 -7.89
C ASP A 198 -2.43 21.36 -8.72
N ILE A 199 -3.27 20.36 -8.40
CA ILE A 199 -4.57 20.17 -9.07
C ILE A 199 -5.53 21.32 -8.75
N LEU A 200 -5.67 21.72 -7.49
CA LEU A 200 -6.54 22.83 -7.11
C LEU A 200 -6.10 24.16 -7.74
N GLU A 201 -4.81 24.33 -8.01
CA GLU A 201 -4.25 25.53 -8.61
C GLU A 201 -4.36 25.53 -10.14
N GLU A 202 -4.10 24.39 -10.79
CA GLU A 202 -3.85 24.33 -12.23
C GLU A 202 -4.95 23.60 -13.02
N CYS A 203 -5.86 22.86 -12.37
CA CYS A 203 -6.98 22.18 -13.01
C CYS A 203 -8.24 23.04 -13.05
N PHE A 204 -8.61 23.51 -14.24
CA PHE A 204 -9.75 24.42 -14.45
C PHE A 204 -11.08 23.72 -14.76
N GLU A 205 -11.19 22.43 -14.44
CA GLU A 205 -12.46 21.71 -14.56
C GLU A 205 -13.52 22.28 -13.61
N GLY A 206 -14.77 22.37 -14.08
CA GLY A 206 -15.82 23.11 -13.39
C GLY A 206 -16.06 22.65 -11.96
N ASP A 207 -16.04 21.34 -11.72
CA ASP A 207 -16.27 20.76 -10.39
C ASP A 207 -15.08 20.94 -9.45
N ILE A 208 -13.85 20.92 -9.98
CA ILE A 208 -12.64 21.24 -9.21
C ILE A 208 -12.66 22.71 -8.76
N GLN A 209 -13.06 23.62 -9.64
CA GLN A 209 -13.17 25.03 -9.30
C GLN A 209 -14.28 25.29 -8.26
N LYS A 210 -15.42 24.59 -8.35
CA LYS A 210 -16.47 24.63 -7.31
C LYS A 210 -15.93 24.11 -5.98
N PHE A 211 -15.22 22.99 -5.99
CA PHE A 211 -14.65 22.39 -4.78
C PHE A 211 -13.60 23.31 -4.13
N LYS A 212 -12.66 23.86 -4.90
CA LYS A 212 -11.70 24.87 -4.43
C LYS A 212 -12.41 26.05 -3.77
N ASN A 213 -13.42 26.59 -4.43
CA ASN A 213 -14.20 27.71 -3.88
C ASN A 213 -14.93 27.35 -2.59
N TYR A 214 -15.42 26.11 -2.47
CA TYR A 214 -16.01 25.59 -1.23
C TYR A 214 -14.98 25.54 -0.11
N LEU A 215 -13.79 24.97 -0.35
CA LEU A 215 -12.71 24.90 0.65
C LEU A 215 -12.30 26.29 1.14
N THR A 216 -12.06 27.24 0.22
CA THR A 216 -11.63 28.61 0.57
C THR A 216 -12.68 29.38 1.36
N LYS A 217 -13.97 29.16 1.09
CA LYS A 217 -15.06 29.88 1.76
C LYS A 217 -15.39 29.33 3.15
N ASN A 218 -15.22 28.02 3.35
CA ASN A 218 -15.76 27.31 4.50
C ASN A 218 -14.70 26.74 5.47
N LEU A 219 -13.46 26.51 5.02
CA LEU A 219 -12.43 25.84 5.83
C LEU A 219 -11.20 26.72 6.14
N LEU A 220 -10.96 27.78 5.38
CA LEU A 220 -9.83 28.71 5.58
C LEU A 220 -10.24 30.01 6.30
N LYS A 221 -11.38 30.01 7.01
CA LYS A 221 -11.90 31.16 7.78
C LYS A 221 -11.77 31.00 9.30
N GLU A 222 -11.07 29.98 9.77
CA GLU A 222 -10.62 29.86 11.16
C GLU A 222 -9.11 30.13 11.27
#